data_AF-V7HHV2-F1
#
_entry.id   AF-V7HHV2-F1
#
_cell.length_a   1.000
_cell.length_b   1.000
_cell.length_c   1.000
_cell.angle_alpha   90.00
_cell.angle_beta   90.00
_cell.angle_gamma   90.00
#
_symmetry.space_group_name_H-M   'P 1'
#
loop_
_entity.id
_entity.type
_entity.pdbx_description
1 polymer ?
#
loop_
_entity_poly.entity_id
_entity_poly.type
_entity_poly.pdbx_seq_one_letter_code
_entity_poly.pdbx_strand_id
1 'polypeptide(L)' 'MEMFETLGRFRAAMKNAQAVRAMNNLPPEIQKDIGWPVSPRIDAQTNLSRLILGSGR' A
#
# COMPACT_ATOMS: atom_id res chain seq x y z
N MET A 1 -20.29 16.93 -14.90
CA MET A 1 -19.01 17.15 -15.59
C MET A 1 -18.00 16.25 -14.86
N GLU A 2 -18.19 14.92 -14.91
CA GLU A 2 -17.80 14.02 -13.79
C GLU A 2 -16.45 13.31 -13.95
N MET A 3 -15.96 13.15 -15.18
CA MET A 3 -14.78 12.31 -15.44
C MET A 3 -13.47 12.95 -14.97
N PHE A 4 -13.32 14.27 -15.10
CA PHE A 4 -12.10 14.98 -14.69
C PHE A 4 -11.96 15.08 -13.18
N GLU A 5 -13.06 15.25 -12.45
CA GLU A 5 -13.06 15.22 -10.98
C GLU A 5 -12.66 13.85 -10.45
N THR A 6 -13.20 12.79 -11.07
CA THR A 6 -12.85 11.39 -10.74
C THR A 6 -11.36 11.12 -10.97
N LEU A 7 -10.78 11.63 -12.07
CA LEU A 7 -9.35 11.48 -12.36
C LEU A 7 -8.47 12.24 -11.35
N GLY A 8 -8.88 13.44 -10.93
CA GLY A 8 -8.21 14.19 -9.88
C GLY A 8 -8.16 13.44 -8.55
N ARG A 9 -9.30 12.84 -8.15
CA ARG A 9 -9.41 12.01 -6.95
C ARG A 9 -8.56 10.73 -7.05
N PHE A 10 -8.54 10.08 -8.21
CA PHE A 10 -7.70 8.91 -8.46
C PHE A 10 -6.21 9.25 -8.33
N ARG A 11 -5.78 10.40 -8.89
CA ARG A 11 -4.40 10.86 -8.76
C ARG A 11 -4.03 11.16 -7.30
N ALA A 12 -4.93 11.75 -6.53
CA ALA A 12 -4.74 11.98 -5.09
C ALA A 12 -4.63 10.65 -4.32
N ALA A 13 -5.52 9.69 -4.60
CA ALA A 13 -5.46 8.35 -4.00
C ALA A 13 -4.14 7.62 -4.34
N MET A 14 -3.67 7.73 -5.59
CA MET A 14 -2.38 7.15 -6.02
C MET A 14 -1.19 7.80 -5.29
N LYS A 15 -1.20 9.12 -5.10
CA LYS A 15 -0.17 9.81 -4.30
C LYS A 15 -0.17 9.34 -2.84
N ASN A 16 -1.34 9.17 -2.24
CA ASN A 16 -1.47 8.62 -0.90
C ASN A 16 -0.95 7.18 -0.82
N ALA A 17 -1.28 6.34 -1.81
CA ALA A 17 -0.77 4.97 -1.88
C ALA A 17 0.77 4.93 -2.03
N GLN A 18 1.36 5.85 -2.79
CA GLN A 18 2.82 5.97 -2.89
C GLN A 18 3.46 6.40 -1.57
N ALA A 19 2.87 7.37 -0.87
CA ALA A 19 3.34 7.80 0.45
C ALA A 19 3.30 6.64 1.46
N VAL A 20 2.18 5.90 1.53
CA VAL A 20 2.05 4.72 2.39
C VAL A 20 3.09 3.65 2.05
N ARG A 21 3.35 3.38 0.76
CA ARG A 21 4.40 2.44 0.33
C ARG A 21 5.79 2.89 0.75
N ALA A 22 6.09 4.17 0.60
CA ALA A 22 7.37 4.74 1.04
C ALA A 22 7.56 4.56 2.55
N MET A 23 6.51 4.83 3.34
CA MET A 23 6.54 4.63 4.79
C MET A 23 6.70 3.16 5.18
N ASN A 24 6.03 2.24 4.48
CA ASN A 24 6.18 0.80 4.69
C ASN A 24 7.57 0.25 4.30
N ASN A 25 8.30 0.95 3.44
CA ASN A 25 9.67 0.59 3.05
C ASN A 25 10.74 1.15 4.00
N LEU A 26 10.38 2.05 4.92
CA LEU A 26 11.30 2.52 5.94
C LEU A 26 11.81 1.35 6.81
N PRO A 27 13.03 1.43 7.34
CA PRO A 27 13.51 0.51 8.36
C PRO A 27 12.54 0.39 9.55
N PRO A 28 12.40 -0.80 10.17
CA PRO A 28 11.47 -1.00 11.28
C PRO A 28 11.74 -0.12 12.51
N GLU A 29 13.01 0.25 12.74
CA GLU A 29 13.41 1.21 13.78
C GLU A 29 12.77 2.59 13.52
N ILE A 30 12.90 3.12 12.31
CA ILE A 30 12.34 4.42 11.92
C ILE A 30 10.81 4.37 11.97
N GLN A 31 10.19 3.27 11.55
CA GLN A 31 8.74 3.10 11.64
C GLN A 31 8.25 3.17 13.10
N LYS A 32 8.96 2.52 14.04
CA LYS A 32 8.63 2.59 15.47
C LYS A 32 8.83 3.99 16.03
N ASP A 33 9.92 4.65 15.68
CA ASP A 33 10.27 5.98 16.21
C ASP A 33 9.23 7.05 15.84
N ILE A 34 8.62 6.94 14.66
CA ILE A 34 7.57 7.87 14.21
C ILE A 34 6.14 7.38 14.53
N GLY A 35 6.00 6.24 15.19
CA GLY A 35 4.68 5.63 15.49
C GLY A 35 3.95 5.08 14.25
N TRP A 36 4.67 4.81 13.15
CA TRP A 36 4.10 4.17 11.97
C TRP A 36 3.92 2.67 12.22
N PRO A 37 2.79 2.06 11.80
CA PRO A 37 2.62 0.63 11.92
C PRO A 37 3.74 -0.11 11.20
N VAL A 38 4.40 -1.02 11.94
CA VAL A 38 5.41 -1.90 11.35
C VAL A 38 4.70 -2.85 10.40
N SER A 39 4.69 -2.51 9.12
CA SER A 39 4.07 -3.35 8.11
C SER A 39 4.90 -4.63 8.01
N PRO A 40 4.30 -5.82 8.21
CA PRO A 40 5.00 -7.05 7.88
C PRO A 40 5.41 -6.93 6.42
N ARG A 41 6.69 -7.14 6.11
CA ARG A 41 7.15 -7.25 4.71
C ARG A 41 6.54 -8.53 4.14
N ILE A 42 5.25 -8.50 3.85
CA ILE A 42 4.61 -9.49 3.00
C ILE A 42 5.10 -9.09 1.64
N ASP A 43 6.09 -9.84 1.15
CA ASP A 43 6.54 -9.71 -0.21
C ASP A 43 5.31 -9.75 -1.12
N ALA A 44 5.18 -8.76 -2.00
CA ALA A 44 4.03 -8.62 -2.87
C ALA A 44 3.80 -9.91 -3.67
N GLN A 45 4.88 -10.68 -3.92
CA GLN A 45 4.86 -12.00 -4.50
C GLN A 45 4.06 -13.01 -3.67
N THR A 46 4.28 -13.13 -2.36
CA THR A 46 3.57 -14.05 -1.45
C THR A 46 2.12 -13.65 -1.29
N ASN A 47 1.81 -12.35 -1.29
CA ASN A 47 0.42 -11.91 -1.23
C ASN A 47 -0.34 -12.21 -2.54
N LEU A 48 0.29 -11.95 -3.69
CA LEU A 48 -0.25 -12.34 -5.00
C LEU A 48 -0.38 -13.86 -5.11
N SER A 49 0.62 -14.60 -4.65
CA SER A 49 0.59 -16.07 -4.61
C SER A 49 -0.59 -16.54 -3.78
N ARG A 50 -0.78 -16.03 -2.56
CA ARG A 50 -1.93 -16.38 -1.71
C ARG A 50 -3.28 -15.95 -2.30
N LEU A 51 -3.35 -14.82 -2.98
CA LEU A 51 -4.58 -14.35 -3.61
C LEU A 51 -4.96 -15.21 -4.82
N ILE A 52 -3.97 -15.61 -5.63
CA ILE A 52 -4.14 -16.45 -6.81
C ILE A 52 -4.39 -17.92 -6.42
N LEU A 53 -3.65 -18.44 -5.44
CA LEU A 53 -3.74 -19.84 -4.97
C LEU A 53 -4.82 -20.05 -3.89
N GLY A 54 -5.37 -18.99 -3.31
CA GLY A 54 -6.28 -19.05 -2.15
C GLY A 54 -7.73 -18.64 -2.42
N SER A 55 -8.13 -18.42 -3.68
CA SER A 55 -9.55 -18.15 -4.02
C SER A 55 -10.38 -19.43 -4.22
N GLY A 56 -9.99 -20.52 -3.58
CA GLY A 56 -10.67 -21.80 -3.65
C GLY A 56 -10.74 -22.46 -2.29
N ARG A 57 -11.92 -22.30 -1.66
CA ARG A 57 -12.46 -22.96 -0.45
C ARG A 57 -12.40 -22.18 0.85
#